data_AF-A0A0V0Q3G4-F1
#
_entry.id   AF-A0A0V0Q3G4-F1
#
_cell.length_a   1.000
_cell.length_b   1.000
_cell.length_c   1.000
_cell.angle_alpha   90.00
_cell.angle_beta   90.00
_cell.angle_gamma   90.00
#
_symmetry.space_group_name_H-M   'P 1'
#
loop_
_entity.id
_entity.type
_entity.pdbx_description
1 polymer ?
#
loop_
_entity_poly.entity_id
_entity_poly.type
_entity_poly.pdbx_seq_one_letter_code
_entity_poly.pdbx_strand_id
1 'polypeptide(L)'
;VLAAREIKISMDGKGAWRDNVFVERLWRTIKYEEVYLRAYACVSEARAGIGRYLRFYNSRRPHSSLDGKTPDQAYFNQPTPEAAAA
;
A
#
# COMPACT_ATOMS: atom_id res chain seq x y z
N VAL A 1 9.68 12.12 17.48
CA VAL A 1 9.46 10.70 17.12
C VAL A 1 10.10 10.34 15.79
N LEU A 2 9.73 10.96 14.66
CA LEU A 2 10.28 10.62 13.33
C LEU A 2 11.79 10.89 13.20
N ALA A 3 12.25 12.06 13.62
CA ALA A 3 13.68 12.40 13.62
C ALA A 3 14.52 11.44 14.49
N ALA A 4 13.97 11.00 15.62
CA ALA A 4 14.62 10.01 16.50
C ALA A 4 14.71 8.61 15.88
N ARG A 5 13.98 8.34 14.79
CA ARG A 5 14.08 7.11 14.00
C ARG A 5 14.72 7.34 12.63
N GLU A 6 15.36 8.50 12.44
CA GLU A 6 16.05 8.88 11.21
C GLU A 6 15.14 8.84 9.96
N ILE A 7 13.83 9.00 10.15
CA ILE A 7 12.85 9.04 9.04
C ILE A 7 12.82 10.46 8.47
N LYS A 8 13.27 10.61 7.22
CA LYS A 8 13.16 11.86 6.47
C LYS A 8 11.72 12.10 6.03
N ILE A 9 11.17 13.27 6.34
CA ILE A 9 9.86 13.69 5.83
C ILE A 9 10.06 14.21 4.41
N SER A 10 9.46 13.53 3.44
CA SER A 10 9.36 14.01 2.05
C SER A 10 7.95 14.54 1.84
N MET A 11 7.83 15.86 1.67
CA MET A 11 6.56 16.52 1.33
C MET A 11 6.61 16.93 -0.13
N ASP A 12 5.55 16.61 -0.87
CA ASP A 12 5.39 17.05 -2.25
C ASP A 12 5.00 18.54 -2.30
N GLY A 13 5.34 19.21 -3.40
CA GLY A 13 4.91 20.59 -3.61
C GLY A 13 3.39 20.67 -3.80
N LYS A 14 2.77 21.82 -3.49
CA LYS A 14 1.34 22.02 -3.78
C LYS A 14 1.07 21.78 -5.27
N GLY A 15 0.23 20.78 -5.58
CA GLY A 15 -0.12 20.39 -6.95
C GLY A 15 0.76 19.28 -7.57
N ALA A 16 1.67 18.67 -6.81
CA ALA A 16 2.55 17.60 -7.26
C ALA A 16 1.88 16.20 -7.20
N TRP A 17 0.74 16.05 -7.91
CA TRP A 17 -0.09 14.83 -7.89
C TRP A 17 0.62 13.52 -8.27
N ARG A 18 1.76 13.58 -8.99
CA ARG A 18 2.47 12.40 -9.50
C ARG A 18 2.94 11.47 -8.38
N ASP A 19 3.38 12.02 -7.26
CA ASP A 19 3.90 11.25 -6.14
C ASP A 19 2.78 10.48 -5.42
N ASN A 20 1.54 10.96 -5.53
CA ASN A 20 0.37 10.36 -4.89
C ASN A 20 -0.34 9.31 -5.75
N VAL A 21 -0.01 9.19 -7.05
CA VAL A 21 -0.73 8.32 -8.02
C VAL A 21 -0.83 6.86 -7.54
N PHE A 22 0.23 6.34 -6.93
CA PHE A 22 0.25 4.96 -6.43
C PHE A 22 -0.73 4.76 -5.27
N VAL A 23 -0.74 5.70 -4.33
CA VAL A 23 -1.63 5.67 -3.15
C VAL A 23 -3.08 5.89 -3.57
N GLU A 24 -3.36 6.79 -4.51
CA GLU A 24 -4.70 7.00 -5.06
C GLU A 24 -5.23 5.77 -5.77
N ARG A 25 -4.39 5.08 -6.55
CA ARG A 25 -4.76 3.83 -7.21
C ARG A 25 -5.13 2.75 -6.19
N LEU A 26 -4.33 2.61 -5.12
CA LEU A 26 -4.63 1.69 -4.02
C LEU A 26 -5.98 2.03 -3.37
N TRP A 27 -6.20 3.31 -3.05
CA TRP A 27 -7.46 3.74 -2.43
C TRP A 27 -8.68 3.51 -3.31
N ARG A 28 -8.57 3.73 -4.62
CA ARG A 28 -9.65 3.40 -5.56
C ARG A 28 -9.99 1.91 -5.47
N THR A 29 -8.99 1.04 -5.53
CA THR A 29 -9.19 -0.41 -5.44
C THR A 29 -9.87 -0.82 -4.13
N ILE A 30 -9.39 -0.33 -2.98
CA ILE A 30 -10.01 -0.62 -1.67
C ILE A 30 -11.47 -0.13 -1.63
N LYS A 31 -11.74 1.08 -2.12
CA LYS A 31 -13.09 1.64 -2.10
C LYS A 31 -14.07 0.80 -2.91
N TYR A 32 -13.71 0.46 -4.14
CA TYR A 32 -14.60 -0.26 -5.04
C TYR A 32 -14.77 -1.74 -4.66
N GLU A 33 -13.71 -2.39 -4.19
CA GLU A 33 -13.75 -3.84 -3.93
C GLU A 33 -14.12 -4.19 -2.48
N GLU A 34 -13.99 -3.26 -1.51
CA GLU A 34 -14.27 -3.55 -0.10
C GLU A 34 -15.32 -2.61 0.50
N VAL A 35 -15.11 -1.29 0.40
CA VAL A 35 -15.89 -0.30 1.17
C VAL A 35 -17.28 -0.07 0.59
N TYR A 36 -17.39 0.15 -0.72
CA TYR A 36 -18.68 0.47 -1.36
C TYR A 36 -19.64 -0.72 -1.42
N LEU A 37 -19.12 -1.94 -1.27
CA LEU A 37 -19.91 -3.18 -1.27
C LEU A 37 -20.45 -3.52 0.12
N ARG A 38 -20.12 -2.74 1.16
CA ARG A 38 -20.42 -3.07 2.56
C ARG A 38 -21.07 -1.91 3.30
N ALA A 39 -22.07 -2.24 4.10
CA ALA A 39 -22.66 -1.35 5.09
C ALA A 39 -22.11 -1.72 6.48
N TYR A 40 -20.99 -1.10 6.87
CA TYR A 40 -20.43 -1.31 8.20
C TYR A 40 -21.33 -0.68 9.27
N ALA A 41 -21.64 -1.44 10.33
CA ALA A 41 -22.44 -0.96 11.45
C ALA A 41 -21.62 -0.05 12.40
N CYS A 42 -20.31 -0.25 12.47
CA CYS A 42 -19.42 0.59 13.29
C CYS A 42 -17.98 0.67 12.75
N VAL A 43 -17.20 1.59 13.30
CA VAL A 43 -15.79 1.80 12.93
C VAL A 43 -14.93 0.57 13.21
N SER A 44 -15.19 -0.16 14.31
CA SER A 44 -14.46 -1.38 14.64
C SER A 44 -14.65 -2.47 13.59
N GLU A 45 -15.87 -2.60 13.07
CA GLU A 45 -16.19 -3.52 11.99
C GLU A 45 -15.50 -3.11 10.69
N ALA A 46 -15.56 -1.82 10.32
CA ALA A 46 -14.88 -1.29 9.14
C ALA A 46 -13.36 -1.54 9.22
N ARG A 47 -12.74 -1.31 10.38
CA ARG A 47 -11.32 -1.58 10.62
C ARG A 47 -10.99 -3.06 10.42
N ALA A 48 -11.82 -3.96 10.94
CA ALA A 48 -11.62 -5.39 10.77
C ALA A 48 -11.81 -5.84 9.31
N GLY A 49 -12.83 -5.34 8.62
CA GLY A 49 -13.11 -5.61 7.19
C GLY A 49 -11.98 -5.15 6.29
N ILE A 50 -11.64 -3.87 6.34
CA ILE A 50 -10.54 -3.27 5.58
C ILE A 50 -9.22 -3.97 5.90
N GLY A 51 -8.97 -4.30 7.18
CA GLY A 51 -7.77 -5.06 7.58
C GLY A 51 -7.68 -6.46 6.96
N ARG A 52 -8.80 -7.17 6.86
CA ARG A 52 -8.86 -8.46 6.14
C ARG A 52 -8.60 -8.29 4.65
N TYR A 53 -9.20 -7.27 4.03
CA TYR A 53 -8.99 -6.97 2.61
C TYR A 53 -7.54 -6.63 2.30
N LEU A 54 -6.90 -5.76 3.09
CA LEU A 54 -5.49 -5.41 2.92
C LEU A 54 -4.58 -6.63 3.05
N ARG A 55 -4.86 -7.53 4.00
CA ARG A 55 -4.13 -8.79 4.12
C ARG A 55 -4.27 -9.65 2.86
N PHE A 56 -5.47 -9.78 2.32
CA PHE A 56 -5.71 -10.48 1.06
C PHE A 56 -4.95 -9.82 -0.11
N TYR A 57 -5.05 -8.50 -0.24
CA TYR A 57 -4.40 -7.71 -1.29
C TYR A 57 -2.88 -7.94 -1.28
N ASN A 58 -2.24 -7.86 -0.11
CA ASN A 58 -0.78 -7.98 0.00
C ASN A 58 -0.26 -9.41 -0.10
N SER A 59 -0.97 -10.38 0.51
CA SER A 59 -0.43 -11.74 0.69
C SER A 59 -0.94 -12.78 -0.33
N ARG A 60 -2.05 -12.50 -1.03
CA ARG A 60 -2.71 -13.51 -1.88
C ARG A 60 -3.07 -13.03 -3.29
N ARG A 61 -3.29 -11.74 -3.51
CA ARG A 61 -3.68 -11.22 -4.82
C ARG A 61 -2.45 -11.11 -5.73
N PRO A 62 -2.40 -11.80 -6.88
CA PRO A 62 -1.37 -11.57 -7.88
C PRO A 62 -1.66 -10.28 -8.66
N HIS A 63 -0.60 -9.53 -9.01
CA HIS A 63 -0.69 -8.30 -9.78
C HIS A 63 0.06 -8.43 -11.10
N SER A 64 -0.58 -8.05 -12.21
CA SER A 64 0.06 -8.07 -13.54
C SER A 64 1.27 -7.13 -13.63
N SER A 65 1.23 -5.99 -12.94
CA SER A 65 2.37 -5.08 -12.83
C SER A 65 3.54 -5.62 -12.01
N LEU A 66 3.36 -6.76 -11.33
CA LEU A 66 4.37 -7.46 -10.53
C LEU A 66 4.65 -8.85 -11.09
N ASP A 67 4.46 -9.06 -12.40
CA ASP A 67 4.66 -10.35 -13.08
C ASP A 67 3.86 -11.50 -12.45
N GLY A 68 2.64 -11.20 -11.98
CA GLY A 68 1.78 -12.17 -11.31
C GLY A 68 2.17 -12.47 -9.85
N LYS A 69 3.14 -11.76 -9.28
CA LYS A 69 3.49 -11.87 -7.86
C LYS A 69 2.54 -11.05 -6.98
N THR A 70 2.48 -11.39 -5.71
CA THR A 70 1.80 -10.57 -4.69
C THR A 70 2.69 -9.41 -4.24
N PRO A 71 2.12 -8.33 -3.67
CA PRO A 71 2.91 -7.24 -3.09
C PRO A 71 3.91 -7.71 -2.04
N ASP A 72 3.52 -8.66 -1.17
CA ASP A 72 4.43 -9.23 -0.17
C ASP A 72 5.62 -9.94 -0.85
N GLN A 73 5.39 -10.74 -1.89
CA GLN A 73 6.47 -11.40 -2.63
C GLN A 73 7.39 -10.38 -3.30
N ALA A 74 6.83 -9.33 -3.91
CA ALA A 74 7.62 -8.30 -4.59
C ALA A 74 8.44 -7.44 -3.62
N TYR A 75 8.00 -7.27 -2.37
CA TYR A 75 8.68 -6.48 -1.36
C TYR A 75 9.71 -7.30 -0.56
N PHE A 76 9.36 -8.51 -0.12
CA PHE A 76 10.21 -9.32 0.76
C PHE A 76 11.22 -10.19 0.01
N ASN A 77 10.98 -10.54 -1.26
CA ASN A 77 11.94 -11.34 -2.05
C ASN A 77 12.87 -10.46 -2.92
N GLN A 78 13.09 -9.21 -2.54
CA GLN A 78 14.07 -8.38 -3.23
C GLN A 78 15.48 -8.87 -2.92
N PRO A 79 16.34 -9.07 -3.93
CA PRO A 79 17.75 -9.30 -3.67
C PRO A 79 18.29 -8.11 -2.88
N THR A 80 19.14 -8.37 -1.88
CA THR A 80 19.85 -7.32 -1.13
C THR A 80 20.43 -6.32 -2.14
N PRO A 81 20.22 -5.01 -1.96
CA PRO A 81 20.86 -4.04 -2.84
C PRO A 81 22.37 -4.28 -2.79
N GLU A 82 22.98 -4.58 -3.94
CA GLU A 82 24.44 -4.45 -4.04
C GLU A 82 24.76 -3.02 -3.61
N ALA A 83 25.68 -2.89 -2.64
CA ALA A 83 26.13 -1.60 -2.18
C ALA A 83 26.47 -0.76 -3.41
N ALA A 84 25.72 0.33 -3.62
CA ALA A 84 25.94 1.23 -4.73
C ALA A 84 27.42 1.63 -4.70
N ALA A 85 28.20 1.11 -5.65
CA ALA A 85 29.61 1.41 -5.75
C ALA A 85 29.75 2.92 -5.94
N ALA A 86 30.45 3.55 -4.98
CA ALA A 86 30.83 4.95 -5.02
C ALA A 86 31.95 5.19 -6.03
#